data_AF-A0A1H7YQ40-F1
#
_entry.id   AF-A0A1H7YQ40-F1
#
_cell.length_a   1.000
_cell.length_b   1.000
_cell.length_c   1.000
_cell.angle_alpha   90.00
_cell.angle_beta   90.00
_cell.angle_gamma   90.00
#
_symmetry.space_group_name_H-M   'P 1'
#
loop_
_entity.id
_entity.type
_entity.pdbx_description
1 polymer ?
#
loop_
_entity_poly.entity_id
_entity_poly.type
_entity_poly.pdbx_seq_one_letter_code
_entity_poly.pdbx_strand_id
1 'polypeptide(L)'
;MYRHSSRHARHVRACVGSLVFSVCATSASGVRVDPIDVFDRAVAHGLPRTVTFADRGIRARDAAGGGQLTIIEVLDVDVRFSDDSVATMYAATWDGAPAFVTRSADHLDITVTAPHGVRVTGFARDHAGSHAMELPGSPPDDAAARRSRRSVAIASPEGGETSSPSTQNPHEGVSTAGFYMYLHDDLRGVSEKHVHAGYVAWWVAGMRRTLAVSKIQAVYRRDIKGLTDLPYGYETALDDWTVAAEAQAERDGLLSIDGRAWFKHMLITSGMPIPGAHGQAWVRGDQAIASIRGPYSVIAHEFGHTLSASHEAAEIDWSNVWPCETNLYPYANALRSNCYRFTPANERRMRDYMAGAWHADPVGGKFEKVK
;
A
#
# COMPACT_ATOMS: atom_id res chain seq x y z
N MET A 1 77.63 58.12 -57.37
CA MET A 1 78.75 57.59 -56.55
C MET A 1 78.24 57.47 -55.11
N TYR A 2 78.06 56.22 -54.66
CA TYR A 2 78.03 55.67 -53.29
C TYR A 2 77.59 56.48 -52.04
N ARG A 3 76.60 55.88 -51.33
CA ARG A 3 76.35 55.78 -49.86
C ARG A 3 76.19 57.08 -49.05
N HIS A 4 75.33 57.21 -48.03
CA HIS A 4 74.84 56.25 -47.04
C HIS A 4 73.48 56.68 -46.45
N SER A 5 72.62 55.68 -46.22
CA SER A 5 71.77 55.42 -45.04
C SER A 5 70.85 56.53 -44.47
N SER A 6 69.55 56.39 -44.77
CA SER A 6 68.44 56.84 -43.91
C SER A 6 67.55 55.64 -43.58
N ARG A 7 67.35 55.37 -42.28
CA ARG A 7 66.50 54.29 -41.76
C ARG A 7 65.02 54.72 -41.82
N HIS A 8 64.18 53.90 -42.44
CA HIS A 8 62.73 53.91 -42.29
C HIS A 8 62.31 52.73 -41.41
N ALA A 9 61.57 53.00 -40.34
CA ALA A 9 60.88 52.00 -39.55
C ALA A 9 59.38 52.06 -39.87
N ARG A 10 58.82 50.95 -40.36
CA ARG A 10 57.37 50.70 -40.41
C ARG A 10 57.06 49.40 -39.68
N HIS A 11 56.05 49.51 -38.81
CA HIS A 11 55.17 48.55 -38.16
C HIS A 11 55.35 47.04 -38.38
N VAL A 12 55.21 46.26 -37.29
CA VAL A 12 54.18 45.18 -37.17
C VAL A 12 53.75 45.02 -35.70
N ARG A 13 52.45 44.76 -35.51
CA ARG A 13 51.67 44.56 -34.28
C ARG A 13 51.82 43.15 -33.65
N ALA A 14 51.53 43.11 -32.35
CA ALA A 14 50.81 42.07 -31.58
C ALA A 14 51.46 40.69 -31.35
N CYS A 15 51.63 40.34 -30.07
CA CYS A 15 50.79 39.38 -29.35
C CYS A 15 51.32 39.22 -27.90
N VAL A 16 50.54 39.67 -26.92
CA VAL A 16 50.77 39.41 -25.50
C VAL A 16 50.16 38.05 -25.19
N GLY A 17 51.01 37.05 -24.94
CA GLY A 17 50.57 35.74 -24.46
C GLY A 17 50.22 35.79 -22.98
N SER A 18 48.94 35.72 -22.65
CA SER A 18 48.49 35.42 -21.29
C SER A 18 48.74 33.95 -20.98
N LEU A 19 49.63 33.67 -20.04
CA LEU A 19 49.74 32.39 -19.37
C LEU A 19 48.47 32.15 -18.54
N VAL A 20 47.61 31.26 -19.04
CA VAL A 20 46.50 30.69 -18.25
C VAL A 20 47.08 29.58 -17.39
N PHE A 21 47.20 29.83 -16.09
CA PHE A 21 47.39 28.77 -15.10
C PHE A 21 46.11 27.94 -15.06
N SER A 22 46.12 26.80 -15.76
CA SER A 22 45.11 25.76 -15.61
C SER A 22 45.31 25.11 -14.25
N VAL A 23 44.54 25.56 -13.26
CA VAL A 23 44.40 24.84 -11.99
C VAL A 23 43.67 23.55 -12.33
N CYS A 24 44.39 22.43 -12.28
CA CYS A 24 43.79 21.11 -12.31
C CYS A 24 42.74 21.05 -11.18
N ALA A 25 41.47 21.06 -11.55
CA ALA A 25 40.39 20.70 -10.66
C ALA A 25 40.61 19.24 -10.27
N THR A 26 41.19 19.03 -9.09
CA THR A 26 41.07 17.77 -8.37
C THR A 26 39.58 17.46 -8.28
N SER A 27 39.18 16.37 -8.92
CA SER A 27 37.83 15.84 -8.90
C SER A 27 37.47 15.57 -7.44
N ALA A 28 36.74 16.50 -6.81
CA ALA A 28 36.12 16.24 -5.53
C ALA A 28 35.24 15.01 -5.72
N SER A 29 35.62 13.90 -5.09
CA SER A 29 34.81 12.70 -5.02
C SER A 29 33.51 13.11 -4.33
N GLY A 30 32.48 13.40 -5.11
CA GLY A 30 31.21 13.91 -4.59
C GLY A 30 30.67 12.92 -3.55
N VAL A 31 30.53 13.39 -2.31
CA VAL A 31 29.95 12.60 -1.22
C VAL A 31 28.55 12.16 -1.67
N ARG A 32 28.37 10.87 -1.89
CA ARG A 32 27.05 10.30 -2.21
C ARG A 32 26.21 10.40 -0.95
N VAL A 33 25.28 11.35 -0.91
CA VAL A 33 24.29 11.43 0.16
C VAL A 33 23.22 10.38 -0.12
N ASP A 34 23.06 9.44 0.81
CA ASP A 34 22.02 8.41 0.79
C ASP A 34 20.63 9.07 0.93
N PRO A 35 19.67 8.81 0.02
CA PRO A 35 18.28 9.29 0.14
C PRO A 35 17.67 8.99 1.51
N ILE A 36 17.97 7.83 2.10
CA ILE A 36 17.44 7.44 3.40
C ILE A 36 17.99 8.35 4.50
N ASP A 37 19.28 8.70 4.46
CA ASP A 37 19.87 9.63 5.42
C ASP A 37 19.32 11.06 5.25
N VAL A 38 18.96 11.46 4.02
CA VAL A 38 18.28 12.75 3.77
C VAL A 38 16.91 12.76 4.43
N PHE A 39 16.14 11.69 4.25
CA PHE A 39 14.82 11.53 4.85
C PHE A 39 14.91 11.54 6.39
N ASP A 40 15.78 10.70 6.96
CA ASP A 40 15.92 10.55 8.42
C ASP A 40 16.33 11.88 9.08
N ARG A 41 17.25 12.64 8.48
CA ARG A 41 17.60 13.99 8.95
C ARG A 41 16.41 14.93 8.89
N ALA A 42 15.61 14.90 7.83
CA ALA A 42 14.46 15.78 7.71
C ALA A 42 13.41 15.51 8.79
N VAL A 43 13.09 14.24 9.05
CA VAL A 43 12.20 13.84 10.14
C VAL A 43 12.74 14.30 11.51
N ALA A 44 14.05 14.13 11.75
CA ALA A 44 14.69 14.54 13.01
C ALA A 44 14.64 16.07 13.24
N HIS A 45 14.49 16.88 12.19
CA HIS A 45 14.34 18.33 12.27
C HIS A 45 12.88 18.80 12.48
N GLY A 46 11.98 17.87 12.80
CA GLY A 46 10.54 18.11 13.03
C GLY A 46 9.74 18.12 11.74
N LEU A 47 8.42 17.91 11.83
CA LEU A 47 7.49 17.90 10.70
C LEU A 47 6.52 19.10 10.79
N PRO A 48 6.03 19.64 9.66
CA PRO A 48 6.26 19.20 8.28
C PRO A 48 7.62 19.61 7.70
N ARG A 49 8.16 18.83 6.76
CA ARG A 49 9.44 19.10 6.08
C ARG A 49 9.45 18.68 4.63
N THR A 50 10.12 19.48 3.80
CA THR A 50 10.36 19.18 2.39
C THR A 50 11.81 18.79 2.16
N VAL A 51 12.01 17.69 1.42
CA VAL A 51 13.31 17.24 0.92
C VAL A 51 13.26 17.05 -0.58
N THR A 52 14.41 17.20 -1.23
CA THR A 52 14.58 16.94 -2.65
C THR A 52 15.58 15.82 -2.83
N PHE A 53 15.16 14.78 -3.53
CA PHE A 53 16.03 13.69 -3.95
C PHE A 53 16.65 14.04 -5.30
N ALA A 54 17.97 13.91 -5.42
CA ALA A 54 18.66 14.16 -6.68
C ALA A 54 18.37 13.04 -7.69
N ASP A 55 18.11 13.41 -8.94
CA ASP A 55 18.01 12.47 -10.05
C ASP A 55 19.37 11.81 -10.27
N ARG A 56 19.44 10.51 -9.98
CA ARG A 56 20.60 9.68 -10.29
C ARG A 56 20.31 8.97 -11.59
N GLY A 57 20.59 9.63 -12.71
CA GLY A 57 20.42 9.12 -14.07
C GLY A 57 21.13 7.80 -14.37
N ILE A 58 20.61 6.70 -13.81
CA ILE A 58 20.99 5.33 -14.12
C ILE A 58 20.01 4.84 -15.17
N ARG A 59 20.57 4.37 -16.31
CA ARG A 59 19.86 3.86 -17.48
C ARG A 59 19.02 2.62 -17.14
N ALA A 60 17.84 2.84 -16.58
CA ALA A 60 16.72 1.91 -16.62
C ALA A 60 15.51 2.74 -17.06
N ARG A 61 14.81 2.30 -18.10
CA ARG A 61 13.78 3.09 -18.79
C ARG A 61 12.57 3.47 -17.90
N ASP A 62 12.52 3.02 -16.65
CA ASP A 62 11.37 3.22 -15.75
C ASP A 62 11.73 3.71 -14.34
N ALA A 63 12.98 4.13 -14.08
CA ALA A 63 13.35 4.68 -12.78
C ALA A 63 12.99 6.17 -12.71
N ALA A 64 11.93 6.53 -11.98
CA ALA A 64 11.63 7.93 -11.66
C ALA A 64 12.80 8.49 -10.83
N GLY A 65 13.65 9.25 -11.53
CA GLY A 65 14.83 9.88 -11.01
C GLY A 65 14.50 11.19 -10.31
N GLY A 66 14.91 11.33 -9.05
CA GLY A 66 14.71 12.54 -8.27
C GLY A 66 13.25 12.90 -8.02
N GLY A 67 13.01 13.79 -7.07
CA GLY A 67 11.65 14.22 -6.72
C GLY A 67 11.61 15.03 -5.44
N GLN A 68 10.52 15.77 -5.24
CA GLN A 68 10.28 16.56 -4.05
C GLN A 68 9.29 15.82 -3.14
N LEU A 69 9.75 15.46 -1.95
CA LEU A 69 8.91 14.87 -0.91
C LEU A 69 8.64 15.91 0.18
N THR A 70 7.37 16.19 0.45
CA THR A 70 6.95 16.96 1.63
C THR A 70 6.32 16.02 2.64
N ILE A 71 7.03 15.74 3.72
CA ILE A 71 6.60 14.90 4.83
C ILE A 71 5.72 15.75 5.74
N ILE A 72 4.47 15.35 5.95
CA ILE A 72 3.47 16.15 6.65
C ILE A 72 3.39 15.76 8.13
N GLU A 73 3.14 14.49 8.40
CA GLU A 73 2.95 13.97 9.75
C GLU A 73 3.27 12.47 9.84
N VAL A 74 3.55 12.00 11.05
CA VAL A 74 3.69 10.57 11.35
C VAL A 74 2.30 9.96 11.43
N LEU A 75 2.11 8.81 10.78
CA LEU A 75 0.91 8.01 10.93
C LEU A 75 1.12 6.98 12.04
N ASP A 76 0.22 6.99 13.02
CA ASP A 76 0.23 6.03 14.11
C ASP A 76 -0.41 4.70 13.66
N VAL A 77 0.40 3.98 12.87
CA VAL A 77 0.16 2.63 12.35
C VAL A 77 1.40 1.80 12.69
N ASP A 78 1.17 0.67 13.35
CA ASP A 78 2.21 -0.28 13.73
C ASP A 78 2.41 -1.31 12.61
N VAL A 79 3.47 -1.13 11.81
CA VAL A 79 3.81 -2.04 10.71
C VAL A 79 4.93 -2.96 11.14
N ARG A 80 4.72 -4.28 11.04
CA ARG A 80 5.73 -5.29 11.36
C ARG A 80 5.83 -6.36 10.27
N PHE A 81 7.04 -6.59 9.79
CA PHE A 81 7.36 -7.62 8.79
C PHE A 81 7.75 -8.95 9.45
N SER A 82 7.88 -10.03 8.66
CA SER A 82 8.20 -11.37 9.19
C SER A 82 9.63 -11.49 9.73
N ASP A 83 10.53 -10.61 9.29
CA ASP A 83 11.91 -10.50 9.82
C ASP A 83 11.98 -9.69 11.13
N ASP A 84 10.82 -9.43 11.76
CA ASP A 84 10.61 -8.56 12.91
C ASP A 84 11.04 -7.10 12.70
N SER A 85 11.38 -6.71 11.46
CA SER A 85 11.60 -5.30 11.16
C SER A 85 10.28 -4.53 11.29
N VAL A 86 10.37 -3.40 11.96
CA VAL A 86 9.25 -2.46 12.13
C VAL A 86 9.38 -1.32 11.13
N ALA A 87 8.24 -0.78 10.70
CA ALA A 87 8.20 0.40 9.86
C ALA A 87 7.39 1.53 10.49
N THR A 88 7.82 2.75 10.23
CA THR A 88 7.08 3.97 10.54
C THR A 88 6.45 4.50 9.27
N MET A 89 5.17 4.83 9.34
CA MET A 89 4.43 5.41 8.22
C MET A 89 4.28 6.92 8.37
N TYR A 90 4.22 7.63 7.24
CA TYR A 90 4.02 9.08 7.20
C TYR A 90 3.03 9.45 6.11
N ALA A 91 2.19 10.45 6.39
CA ALA A 91 1.46 11.16 5.34
C ALA A 91 2.40 12.19 4.72
N ALA A 92 2.39 12.27 3.40
CA ALA A 92 3.28 13.14 2.65
C ALA A 92 2.65 13.61 1.33
N THR A 93 3.37 14.47 0.62
CA THR A 93 3.17 14.67 -0.81
C THR A 93 4.45 14.34 -1.57
N TRP A 94 4.32 13.71 -2.73
CA TRP A 94 5.40 13.41 -3.66
C TRP A 94 5.13 14.16 -4.97
N ASP A 95 6.00 15.12 -5.31
CA ASP A 95 5.83 16.04 -6.43
C ASP A 95 4.44 16.71 -6.45
N GLY A 96 3.95 17.06 -5.25
CA GLY A 96 2.64 17.68 -5.04
C GLY A 96 1.46 16.72 -5.00
N ALA A 97 1.61 15.45 -5.38
CA ALA A 97 0.56 14.44 -5.25
C ALA A 97 0.51 13.85 -3.83
N PRO A 98 -0.67 13.55 -3.26
CA PRO A 98 -0.77 12.85 -1.98
C PRO A 98 -0.01 11.52 -2.01
N ALA A 99 0.78 11.26 -0.97
CA ALA A 99 1.65 10.09 -0.88
C ALA A 99 1.67 9.53 0.54
N PHE A 100 2.04 8.25 0.65
CA PHE A 100 2.27 7.56 1.91
C PHE A 100 3.70 7.03 1.91
N VAL A 101 4.46 7.37 2.94
CA VAL A 101 5.85 6.94 3.07
C VAL A 101 5.93 5.83 4.10
N THR A 102 6.62 4.75 3.77
CA THR A 102 6.94 3.66 4.71
C THR A 102 8.45 3.60 4.89
N ARG A 103 8.92 3.86 6.11
CA ARG A 103 10.34 3.83 6.47
C ARG A 103 10.60 2.64 7.38
N SER A 104 11.45 1.70 6.96
CA SER A 104 11.91 0.54 7.77
C SER A 104 13.43 0.41 7.67
N ALA A 105 14.14 0.01 8.73
CA ALA A 105 15.61 -0.20 8.79
C ALA A 105 16.46 0.44 7.66
N ASP A 106 16.58 -0.24 6.52
CA ASP A 106 17.38 0.10 5.33
C ASP A 106 16.55 0.39 4.07
N HIS A 107 15.22 0.49 4.19
CA HIS A 107 14.28 0.78 3.11
C HIS A 107 13.43 2.03 3.37
N LEU A 108 13.07 2.70 2.28
CA LEU A 108 12.13 3.81 2.23
C LEU A 108 11.26 3.68 0.98
N ASP A 109 9.96 3.42 1.16
CA ASP A 109 9.01 3.32 0.06
C ASP A 109 8.06 4.52 0.06
N ILE A 110 7.86 5.13 -1.11
CA ILE A 110 6.96 6.26 -1.31
C ILE A 110 5.83 5.81 -2.24
N THR A 111 4.66 5.61 -1.65
CA THR A 111 3.45 5.12 -2.33
C THR A 111 2.58 6.28 -2.79
N VAL A 112 2.28 6.33 -4.09
CA VAL A 112 1.33 7.27 -4.70
C VAL A 112 0.25 6.49 -5.41
N THR A 113 -1.01 6.66 -5.01
CA THR A 113 -2.16 6.07 -5.70
C THR A 113 -2.41 6.79 -7.02
N ALA A 114 -2.59 6.03 -8.10
CA ALA A 114 -2.89 6.53 -9.44
C ALA A 114 -4.17 5.87 -9.98
N PRO A 115 -4.87 6.48 -10.95
CA PRO A 115 -6.16 5.97 -11.43
C PRO A 115 -6.19 4.47 -11.76
N HIS A 116 -5.13 3.93 -12.37
CA HIS A 116 -5.07 2.53 -12.81
C HIS A 116 -4.08 1.66 -12.01
N GLY A 117 -3.54 2.18 -10.91
CA GLY A 117 -2.62 1.40 -10.09
C GLY A 117 -1.95 2.21 -9.00
N VAL A 118 -0.90 1.66 -8.41
CA VAL A 118 -0.15 2.30 -7.35
C VAL A 118 1.29 2.43 -7.81
N ARG A 119 1.80 3.66 -7.84
CA ARG A 119 3.20 3.94 -8.17
C ARG A 119 3.98 4.00 -6.88
N VAL A 120 4.99 3.13 -6.75
CA VAL A 120 5.91 3.14 -5.62
C VAL A 120 7.27 3.64 -6.10
N THR A 121 7.88 4.56 -5.35
CA THR A 121 9.29 4.94 -5.49
C THR A 121 10.03 4.46 -4.26
N GLY A 122 10.78 3.36 -4.39
CA GLY A 122 11.50 2.76 -3.27
C GLY A 122 12.99 3.04 -3.29
N PHE A 123 13.59 3.30 -2.13
CA PHE A 123 15.03 3.41 -1.92
C PHE A 123 15.48 2.31 -0.96
N ALA A 124 16.62 1.68 -1.24
CA ALA A 124 17.24 0.70 -0.36
C ALA A 124 18.73 1.00 -0.19
N ARG A 125 19.30 0.75 0.99
CA ARG A 125 20.74 1.01 1.22
C ARG A 125 21.66 0.10 0.39
N ASP A 126 21.22 -1.11 0.07
CA ASP A 126 21.92 -2.09 -0.74
C ASP A 126 21.69 -1.93 -2.26
N HIS A 127 20.64 -1.20 -2.66
CA HIS A 127 20.30 -0.90 -4.04
C HIS A 127 20.11 0.61 -4.28
N ALA A 128 21.10 1.23 -4.91
CA ALA A 128 21.21 2.70 -5.07
C ALA A 128 20.22 3.37 -6.04
N GLY A 129 19.17 2.69 -6.49
CA GLY A 129 18.22 3.17 -7.50
C GLY A 129 16.76 3.11 -7.03
N SER A 130 15.96 4.09 -7.46
CA SER A 130 14.51 4.00 -7.35
C SER A 130 14.00 2.83 -8.20
N HIS A 131 13.11 2.01 -7.66
CA HIS A 131 12.31 1.09 -8.46
C HIS A 131 10.89 1.62 -8.55
N ALA A 132 10.39 1.81 -9.77
CA ALA A 132 8.98 2.01 -10.02
C ALA A 132 8.32 0.64 -10.05
N MET A 133 7.37 0.43 -9.16
CA MET A 133 6.50 -0.73 -9.22
C MET A 133 5.22 -0.33 -9.95
N GLU A 134 5.08 -0.75 -11.21
CA GLU A 134 3.77 -0.95 -11.83
C GLU A 134 3.45 -2.43 -11.67
N LEU A 135 2.61 -2.78 -10.70
CA LEU A 135 2.01 -4.12 -10.69
C LEU A 135 1.09 -4.21 -11.92
N PRO A 136 1.12 -5.31 -12.68
CA PRO A 136 0.26 -5.46 -13.84
C PRO A 136 -1.21 -5.41 -13.38
N GLY A 137 -1.86 -4.26 -13.60
CA GLY A 137 -3.30 -4.20 -13.76
C GLY A 137 -3.63 -4.94 -15.06
N SER A 138 -4.48 -5.95 -14.95
CA SER A 138 -4.97 -6.87 -16.01
C SER A 138 -4.50 -6.61 -17.45
N PRO A 139 -3.75 -7.53 -18.09
CA PRO A 139 -3.70 -7.63 -19.54
C PRO A 139 -5.04 -8.18 -20.11
N PRO A 140 -5.31 -8.00 -21.42
CA PRO A 140 -6.62 -8.22 -22.02
C PRO A 140 -6.95 -9.69 -22.28
N ASP A 141 -8.24 -10.01 -22.16
CA ASP A 141 -8.98 -11.10 -22.78
C ASP A 141 -8.42 -12.54 -22.70
N ASP A 142 -8.87 -13.28 -21.68
CA ASP A 142 -9.30 -14.66 -21.91
C ASP A 142 -10.81 -14.65 -22.21
N ALA A 143 -11.14 -14.67 -23.49
CA ALA A 143 -12.51 -14.73 -24.02
C ALA A 143 -13.32 -15.97 -23.57
N ALA A 144 -12.73 -16.86 -22.76
CA ALA A 144 -13.41 -17.97 -22.11
C ALA A 144 -14.08 -17.59 -20.76
N ALA A 145 -13.74 -16.44 -20.15
CA ALA A 145 -14.29 -15.99 -18.87
C ALA A 145 -15.57 -15.13 -19.01
N ARG A 146 -16.27 -15.20 -20.15
CA ARG A 146 -17.53 -14.47 -20.41
C ARG A 146 -18.73 -14.90 -19.56
N ARG A 147 -18.49 -15.57 -18.44
CA ARG A 147 -19.44 -15.72 -17.33
C ARG A 147 -18.69 -15.48 -16.04
N SER A 148 -18.31 -14.22 -15.79
CA SER A 148 -17.86 -13.79 -14.46
C SER A 148 -18.98 -14.09 -13.47
N ARG A 149 -18.79 -15.15 -12.70
CA ARG A 149 -19.62 -15.51 -11.56
C ARG A 149 -18.86 -15.04 -10.33
N ARG A 150 -19.41 -14.00 -9.71
CA ARG A 150 -19.38 -13.61 -8.28
C ARG A 150 -18.06 -13.79 -7.53
N SER A 151 -17.59 -12.71 -6.90
CA SER A 151 -17.07 -12.81 -5.54
C SER A 151 -18.21 -13.38 -4.68
N VAL A 152 -18.15 -14.67 -4.35
CA VAL A 152 -19.21 -15.33 -3.57
C VAL A 152 -19.01 -14.97 -2.11
N ALA A 153 -19.63 -13.88 -1.68
CA ALA A 153 -20.00 -13.70 -0.29
C ALA A 153 -21.23 -14.59 -0.02
N ILE A 154 -21.10 -15.57 0.87
CA ILE A 154 -22.25 -16.33 1.36
C ILE A 154 -23.00 -15.40 2.31
N ALA A 155 -24.12 -14.86 1.85
CA ALA A 155 -24.98 -13.99 2.64
C ALA A 155 -25.78 -14.78 3.68
N SER A 156 -25.90 -14.24 4.88
CA SER A 156 -26.97 -14.55 5.83
C SER A 156 -28.17 -13.62 5.53
N PRO A 157 -29.43 -14.06 5.71
CA PRO A 157 -30.59 -13.27 5.31
C PRO A 157 -30.80 -12.03 6.20
N GLU A 158 -31.47 -11.06 5.60
CA GLU A 158 -31.69 -9.67 5.97
C GLU A 158 -32.31 -9.45 7.36
N GLY A 159 -31.92 -8.33 8.01
CA GLY A 159 -32.64 -7.71 9.12
C GLY A 159 -32.71 -6.20 8.88
N GLY A 160 -33.93 -5.67 8.81
CA GLY A 160 -34.25 -4.31 8.35
C GLY A 160 -33.68 -3.18 9.21
N GLU A 161 -33.42 -2.07 8.53
CA GLU A 161 -32.90 -0.82 9.08
C GLU A 161 -33.86 -0.21 10.11
N THR A 162 -33.35 0.01 11.32
CA THR A 162 -33.85 1.09 12.19
C THR A 162 -32.68 1.97 12.58
N SER A 163 -32.75 3.22 12.15
CA SER A 163 -31.78 4.28 12.42
C SER A 163 -31.75 4.60 13.91
N SER A 164 -30.69 4.19 14.59
CA SER A 164 -30.38 4.63 15.95
C SER A 164 -29.50 5.88 15.92
N PRO A 165 -29.71 6.85 16.84
CA PRO A 165 -28.92 8.07 16.88
C PRO A 165 -27.48 7.78 17.32
N SER A 166 -26.53 8.41 16.62
CA SER A 166 -25.10 8.49 16.91
C SER A 166 -24.82 8.64 18.41
N THR A 167 -24.58 7.52 19.08
CA THR A 167 -24.01 7.48 20.43
C THR A 167 -22.51 7.30 20.24
N GLN A 168 -21.70 8.11 20.93
CA GLN A 168 -20.23 7.96 20.91
C GLN A 168 -19.86 6.49 21.11
N ASN A 169 -18.92 5.98 20.32
CA ASN A 169 -18.51 4.59 20.38
C ASN A 169 -17.98 4.33 21.81
N PRO A 170 -18.61 3.44 22.60
CA PRO A 170 -18.18 3.17 23.98
C PRO A 170 -16.74 2.61 24.07
N HIS A 171 -16.15 2.26 22.93
CA HIS A 171 -14.82 1.70 22.76
C HIS A 171 -13.83 2.64 22.04
N GLU A 172 -14.22 3.90 21.82
CA GLU A 172 -13.36 4.93 21.24
C GLU A 172 -12.13 5.17 22.15
N GLY A 173 -10.93 5.08 21.56
CA GLY A 173 -9.68 5.40 22.27
C GLY A 173 -9.04 4.29 23.12
N VAL A 174 -9.64 3.09 23.21
CA VAL A 174 -9.05 1.93 23.95
C VAL A 174 -8.80 0.72 23.04
N SER A 175 -9.24 0.80 21.79
CA SER A 175 -9.39 -0.37 20.94
C SER A 175 -8.31 -0.50 19.86
N THR A 176 -7.96 -1.74 19.49
CA THR A 176 -6.94 -2.05 18.47
C THR A 176 -7.56 -2.76 17.26
N ALA A 177 -7.19 -2.34 16.05
CA ALA A 177 -7.47 -3.07 14.83
C ALA A 177 -6.17 -3.68 14.29
N GLY A 178 -6.02 -4.99 14.39
CA GLY A 178 -4.86 -5.70 13.84
C GLY A 178 -5.21 -6.44 12.56
N PHE A 179 -4.47 -6.15 11.50
CA PHE A 179 -4.58 -6.82 10.21
C PHE A 179 -3.35 -7.70 10.00
N TYR A 180 -3.53 -9.01 10.10
CA TYR A 180 -2.52 -10.03 9.95
C TYR A 180 -2.57 -10.60 8.54
N MET A 181 -1.47 -10.44 7.81
CA MET A 181 -1.33 -10.82 6.41
C MET A 181 -0.29 -11.92 6.30
N TYR A 182 -0.76 -13.11 5.94
CA TYR A 182 0.04 -14.30 5.76
C TYR A 182 0.36 -14.43 4.28
N LEU A 183 1.63 -14.25 3.87
CA LEU A 183 1.99 -14.44 2.47
C LEU A 183 2.21 -15.92 2.22
N HIS A 184 1.46 -16.48 1.27
CA HIS A 184 1.60 -17.85 0.85
C HIS A 184 2.99 -18.12 0.26
N ASP A 185 3.44 -19.37 0.34
CA ASP A 185 4.78 -19.82 -0.04
C ASP A 185 5.06 -19.70 -1.55
N ASP A 186 4.03 -19.56 -2.37
CA ASP A 186 4.14 -19.28 -3.82
C ASP A 186 4.54 -17.82 -4.12
N LEU A 187 4.52 -16.94 -3.12
CA LEU A 187 4.97 -15.56 -3.21
C LEU A 187 6.45 -15.39 -2.83
N ARG A 188 7.26 -16.45 -2.79
CA ARG A 188 8.68 -16.36 -2.37
C ARG A 188 9.51 -15.32 -3.14
N GLY A 189 9.13 -15.00 -4.38
CA GLY A 189 9.76 -13.93 -5.18
C GLY A 189 9.23 -12.52 -4.94
N VAL A 190 8.20 -12.34 -4.11
CA VAL A 190 7.58 -11.05 -3.79
C VAL A 190 7.85 -10.73 -2.33
N SER A 191 8.41 -9.55 -2.05
CA SER A 191 8.69 -9.13 -0.67
C SER A 191 7.44 -8.62 0.03
N GLU A 192 7.41 -8.72 1.36
CA GLU A 192 6.30 -8.16 2.15
C GLU A 192 6.23 -6.65 2.02
N LYS A 193 7.38 -5.99 1.94
CA LYS A 193 7.51 -4.54 1.71
C LYS A 193 6.85 -4.14 0.37
N HIS A 194 7.01 -4.96 -0.67
CA HIS A 194 6.36 -4.77 -1.96
C HIS A 194 4.82 -4.90 -1.87
N VAL A 195 4.32 -5.94 -1.19
CA VAL A 195 2.87 -6.08 -0.95
C VAL A 195 2.35 -4.90 -0.13
N HIS A 196 3.08 -4.48 0.90
CA HIS A 196 2.73 -3.35 1.75
C HIS A 196 2.59 -2.06 0.93
N ALA A 197 3.65 -1.69 0.21
CA ALA A 197 3.69 -0.44 -0.53
C ALA A 197 2.65 -0.38 -1.66
N GLY A 198 2.34 -1.52 -2.30
CA GLY A 198 1.39 -1.60 -3.42
C GLY A 198 -0.07 -1.68 -3.01
N TYR A 199 -0.41 -2.45 -1.97
CA TYR A 199 -1.81 -2.80 -1.66
C TYR A 199 -2.28 -2.27 -0.30
N VAL A 200 -1.36 -2.06 0.65
CA VAL A 200 -1.74 -1.89 2.07
C VAL A 200 -1.50 -0.48 2.57
N ALA A 201 -0.38 0.16 2.20
CA ALA A 201 0.06 1.44 2.76
C ALA A 201 -1.00 2.54 2.61
N TRP A 202 -1.54 2.72 1.41
CA TRP A 202 -2.60 3.70 1.17
C TRP A 202 -3.90 3.35 1.92
N TRP A 203 -4.20 2.07 2.05
CA TRP A 203 -5.43 1.58 2.66
C TRP A 203 -5.40 1.76 4.17
N VAL A 204 -4.36 1.32 4.87
CA VAL A 204 -4.25 1.47 6.33
C VAL A 204 -4.16 2.94 6.75
N ALA A 205 -3.53 3.79 5.93
CA ALA A 205 -3.57 5.24 6.12
C ALA A 205 -4.99 5.81 5.95
N GLY A 206 -5.79 5.26 5.03
CA GLY A 206 -7.23 5.55 4.92
C GLY A 206 -8.01 5.09 6.15
N MET A 207 -7.76 3.86 6.63
CA MET A 207 -8.46 3.28 7.78
C MET A 207 -8.27 4.08 9.06
N ARG A 208 -7.14 4.78 9.25
CA ARG A 208 -6.95 5.73 10.37
C ARG A 208 -8.04 6.79 10.46
N ARG A 209 -8.60 7.23 9.33
CA ARG A 209 -9.70 8.20 9.28
C ARG A 209 -11.07 7.53 9.41
N THR A 210 -11.17 6.28 8.96
CA THR A 210 -12.42 5.55 8.92
C THR A 210 -12.76 4.89 10.25
N LEU A 211 -11.79 4.25 10.91
CA LEU A 211 -11.99 3.46 12.12
C LEU A 211 -11.79 4.32 13.37
N ALA A 212 -12.74 4.26 14.29
CA ALA A 212 -12.65 4.90 15.60
C ALA A 212 -11.85 4.03 16.60
N VAL A 213 -10.63 3.64 16.23
CA VAL A 213 -9.72 2.84 17.07
C VAL A 213 -8.51 3.63 17.51
N SER A 214 -7.94 3.25 18.66
CA SER A 214 -6.73 3.88 19.18
C SER A 214 -5.47 3.48 18.42
N LYS A 215 -5.42 2.25 17.91
CA LYS A 215 -4.24 1.69 17.25
C LYS A 215 -4.65 0.85 16.04
N ILE A 216 -3.91 1.01 14.95
CA ILE A 216 -3.98 0.14 13.77
C ILE A 216 -2.66 -0.61 13.65
N GLN A 217 -2.72 -1.92 13.41
CA GLN A 217 -1.55 -2.75 13.16
C GLN A 217 -1.66 -3.42 11.79
N ALA A 218 -0.55 -3.44 11.05
CA ALA A 218 -0.38 -4.15 9.80
C ALA A 218 0.79 -5.11 9.97
N VAL A 219 0.47 -6.40 10.10
CA VAL A 219 1.42 -7.41 10.55
C VAL A 219 1.58 -8.48 9.48
N TYR A 220 2.79 -8.71 9.00
CA TYR A 220 3.09 -9.71 7.99
C TYR A 220 3.69 -10.98 8.60
N ARG A 221 3.36 -12.12 7.99
CA ARG A 221 3.79 -13.47 8.40
C ARG A 221 4.08 -14.34 7.18
N ARG A 222 5.12 -15.17 7.27
CA ARG A 222 5.58 -16.08 6.21
C ARG A 222 6.16 -17.37 6.76
N ASP A 223 6.29 -18.35 5.88
CA ASP A 223 6.99 -19.61 6.13
C ASP A 223 6.42 -20.38 7.34
N ILE A 224 5.10 -20.32 7.53
CA ILE A 224 4.38 -21.02 8.60
C ILE A 224 3.78 -22.30 8.02
N LYS A 225 4.43 -23.42 8.31
CA LYS A 225 3.95 -24.75 7.90
C LYS A 225 2.53 -25.04 8.39
N GLY A 226 1.69 -25.53 7.51
CA GLY A 226 0.27 -25.78 7.73
C GLY A 226 -0.60 -24.52 7.70
N LEU A 227 -0.07 -23.38 7.27
CA LEU A 227 -0.81 -22.11 7.17
C LEU A 227 -0.49 -21.33 5.89
N THR A 228 0.79 -21.07 5.62
CA THR A 228 1.24 -20.34 4.41
C THR A 228 1.54 -21.26 3.23
N ASP A 229 1.52 -22.57 3.43
CA ASP A 229 1.75 -23.61 2.42
C ASP A 229 0.49 -24.45 2.11
N LEU A 230 -0.66 -24.04 2.67
CA LEU A 230 -1.93 -24.73 2.42
C LEU A 230 -2.36 -24.58 0.95
N PRO A 231 -2.78 -25.67 0.29
CA PRO A 231 -3.30 -25.59 -1.07
C PRO A 231 -4.48 -24.64 -1.17
N TYR A 232 -4.55 -23.90 -2.28
CA TYR A 232 -5.65 -23.03 -2.64
C TYR A 232 -6.04 -23.23 -4.12
N GLY A 233 -7.06 -22.51 -4.59
CA GLY A 233 -7.51 -22.53 -5.99
C GLY A 233 -8.72 -23.41 -6.24
N TYR A 234 -9.43 -23.79 -5.18
CA TYR A 234 -10.65 -24.61 -5.19
C TYR A 234 -11.73 -23.95 -4.31
N GLU A 235 -12.98 -24.37 -4.46
CA GLU A 235 -14.15 -23.66 -3.92
C GLU A 235 -14.13 -23.47 -2.40
N THR A 236 -13.59 -24.43 -1.64
CA THR A 236 -13.55 -24.43 -0.17
C THR A 236 -12.20 -24.01 0.40
N ALA A 237 -11.34 -23.37 -0.40
CA ALA A 237 -10.00 -22.98 0.06
C ALA A 237 -10.03 -22.01 1.26
N LEU A 238 -11.03 -21.11 1.31
CA LEU A 238 -11.20 -20.23 2.47
C LEU A 238 -11.61 -21.02 3.72
N ASP A 239 -12.51 -21.99 3.62
CA ASP A 239 -12.92 -22.85 4.74
C ASP A 239 -11.72 -23.60 5.33
N ASP A 240 -10.95 -24.28 4.48
CA ASP A 240 -9.80 -25.07 4.91
C ASP A 240 -8.70 -24.18 5.53
N TRP A 241 -8.46 -23.01 4.93
CA TRP A 241 -7.51 -22.05 5.49
C TRP A 241 -8.01 -21.43 6.80
N THR A 242 -9.31 -21.19 6.95
CA THR A 242 -9.93 -20.62 8.16
C THR A 242 -9.62 -21.47 9.38
N VAL A 243 -9.76 -22.79 9.27
CA VAL A 243 -9.44 -23.73 10.36
C VAL A 243 -7.98 -23.58 10.83
N ALA A 244 -7.04 -23.47 9.89
CA ALA A 244 -5.64 -23.29 10.23
C ALA A 244 -5.33 -21.91 10.81
N ALA A 245 -5.94 -20.86 10.26
CA ALA A 245 -5.79 -19.48 10.70
C ALA A 245 -6.33 -19.27 12.11
N GLU A 246 -7.51 -19.82 12.43
CA GLU A 246 -8.10 -19.78 13.78
C GLU A 246 -7.22 -20.49 14.80
N ALA A 247 -6.75 -21.70 14.48
CA ALA A 247 -5.85 -22.44 15.35
C ALA A 247 -4.53 -21.68 15.58
N GLN A 248 -4.01 -20.96 14.58
CA GLN A 248 -2.84 -20.10 14.73
C GLN A 248 -3.16 -18.86 15.59
N ALA A 249 -4.28 -18.20 15.34
CA ALA A 249 -4.69 -17.01 16.08
C ALA A 249 -4.90 -17.33 17.56
N GLU A 250 -5.50 -18.47 17.90
CA GLU A 250 -5.64 -18.93 19.29
C GLU A 250 -4.27 -19.13 19.96
N ARG A 251 -3.32 -19.81 19.28
CA ARG A 251 -1.95 -20.01 19.79
C ARG A 251 -1.22 -18.69 20.06
N ASP A 252 -1.44 -17.71 19.21
CA ASP A 252 -0.78 -16.41 19.28
C ASP A 252 -1.52 -15.41 20.20
N GLY A 253 -2.68 -15.79 20.76
CA GLY A 253 -3.51 -14.91 21.59
C GLY A 253 -4.17 -13.77 20.80
N LEU A 254 -4.47 -14.01 19.52
CA LEU A 254 -5.00 -13.06 18.55
C LEU A 254 -6.47 -13.29 18.23
N LEU A 255 -7.25 -13.78 19.19
CA LEU A 255 -8.70 -13.84 19.02
C LEU A 255 -9.30 -12.45 19.24
N SER A 256 -10.24 -12.05 18.37
CA SER A 256 -10.96 -10.79 18.51
C SER A 256 -11.69 -10.73 19.87
N ILE A 257 -11.59 -9.58 20.53
CA ILE A 257 -12.28 -9.26 21.78
C ILE A 257 -13.20 -8.10 21.48
N ASP A 258 -14.51 -8.35 21.48
CA ASP A 258 -15.52 -7.35 21.18
C ASP A 258 -15.31 -6.06 21.98
N GLY A 259 -15.30 -4.93 21.26
CA GLY A 259 -15.10 -3.61 21.85
C GLY A 259 -13.67 -3.32 22.34
N ARG A 260 -12.70 -4.22 22.12
CA ARG A 260 -11.32 -4.03 22.59
C ARG A 260 -10.28 -4.29 21.52
N ALA A 261 -10.38 -5.40 20.80
CA ALA A 261 -9.41 -5.76 19.79
C ALA A 261 -10.08 -6.53 18.67
N TRP A 262 -9.90 -6.09 17.43
CA TRP A 262 -10.34 -6.83 16.26
C TRP A 262 -9.10 -7.29 15.51
N PHE A 263 -8.93 -8.60 15.41
CA PHE A 263 -7.82 -9.21 14.71
C PHE A 263 -8.37 -9.89 13.46
N LYS A 264 -7.98 -9.36 12.31
CA LYS A 264 -8.39 -9.82 10.99
C LYS A 264 -7.20 -10.49 10.33
N HIS A 265 -7.42 -11.62 9.69
CA HIS A 265 -6.41 -12.53 9.16
C HIS A 265 -6.66 -12.74 7.66
N MET A 266 -5.63 -12.58 6.84
CA MET A 266 -5.73 -12.78 5.40
C MET A 266 -4.58 -13.61 4.85
N LEU A 267 -4.88 -14.67 4.09
CA LEU A 267 -3.88 -15.31 3.24
C LEU A 267 -3.76 -14.54 1.93
N ILE A 268 -2.53 -14.18 1.58
CA ILE A 268 -2.20 -13.49 0.33
C ILE A 268 -1.51 -14.49 -0.60
N THR A 269 -2.04 -14.65 -1.81
CA THR A 269 -1.58 -15.66 -2.78
C THR A 269 -1.12 -15.04 -4.10
N SER A 270 -0.32 -15.77 -4.89
CA SER A 270 0.00 -15.37 -6.27
C SER A 270 -1.17 -15.65 -7.22
N GLY A 271 -1.73 -16.86 -7.17
CA GLY A 271 -2.85 -17.30 -8.02
C GLY A 271 -4.21 -16.90 -7.47
N MET A 272 -5.26 -17.20 -8.23
CA MET A 272 -6.65 -17.02 -7.77
C MET A 272 -6.93 -17.95 -6.59
N PRO A 273 -7.42 -17.45 -5.45
CA PRO A 273 -7.66 -18.26 -4.25
C PRO A 273 -8.80 -19.26 -4.43
N ILE A 274 -9.81 -18.89 -5.21
CA ILE A 274 -10.93 -19.74 -5.60
C ILE A 274 -11.19 -19.57 -7.11
N PRO A 275 -11.84 -20.53 -7.78
CA PRO A 275 -12.11 -20.43 -9.20
C PRO A 275 -12.88 -19.16 -9.58
N GLY A 276 -12.27 -18.30 -10.39
CA GLY A 276 -12.92 -17.12 -10.96
C GLY A 276 -13.01 -15.88 -10.06
N ALA A 277 -12.46 -15.90 -8.84
CA ALA A 277 -12.42 -14.73 -7.97
C ALA A 277 -10.99 -14.40 -7.51
N HIS A 278 -10.69 -13.12 -7.38
CA HIS A 278 -9.41 -12.63 -6.87
C HIS A 278 -9.33 -12.60 -5.34
N GLY A 279 -10.45 -12.78 -4.66
CA GLY A 279 -10.51 -12.79 -3.21
C GLY A 279 -11.82 -13.38 -2.71
N GLN A 280 -11.82 -13.74 -1.43
CA GLN A 280 -13.01 -14.15 -0.69
C GLN A 280 -12.80 -13.83 0.80
N ALA A 281 -13.86 -13.43 1.49
CA ALA A 281 -13.82 -13.14 2.91
C ALA A 281 -15.11 -13.60 3.61
N TRP A 282 -14.99 -13.93 4.89
CA TRP A 282 -16.15 -14.07 5.75
C TRP A 282 -16.69 -12.69 6.12
N VAL A 283 -17.92 -12.39 5.69
CA VAL A 283 -18.59 -11.13 6.02
C VAL A 283 -18.75 -11.03 7.53
N ARG A 284 -18.22 -9.97 8.14
CA ARG A 284 -18.13 -9.77 9.61
C ARG A 284 -17.32 -10.83 10.36
N GLY A 285 -16.70 -11.78 9.66
CA GLY A 285 -15.77 -12.74 10.24
C GLY A 285 -14.37 -12.14 10.39
N ASP A 286 -13.40 -13.00 10.70
CA ASP A 286 -12.03 -12.60 10.93
C ASP A 286 -11.09 -13.05 9.80
N GLN A 287 -11.54 -13.88 8.86
CA GLN A 287 -10.68 -14.52 7.85
C GLN A 287 -11.03 -14.11 6.42
N ALA A 288 -9.99 -13.96 5.62
CA ALA A 288 -10.06 -13.68 4.20
C ALA A 288 -8.90 -14.35 3.43
N ILE A 289 -9.04 -14.43 2.12
CA ILE A 289 -8.00 -14.86 1.19
C ILE A 289 -8.02 -13.94 -0.03
N ALA A 290 -6.86 -13.49 -0.49
CA ALA A 290 -6.76 -12.54 -1.61
C ALA A 290 -5.54 -12.80 -2.50
N SER A 291 -5.69 -12.56 -3.80
CA SER A 291 -4.65 -12.68 -4.80
C SER A 291 -4.08 -11.31 -5.16
N ILE A 292 -2.75 -11.17 -5.13
CA ILE A 292 -2.09 -9.97 -5.64
C ILE A 292 -2.14 -9.85 -7.18
N ARG A 293 -2.66 -10.85 -7.91
CA ARG A 293 -2.99 -10.68 -9.34
C ARG A 293 -4.33 -9.98 -9.59
N GLY A 294 -5.08 -9.70 -8.52
CA GLY A 294 -6.31 -8.92 -8.59
C GLY A 294 -6.06 -7.40 -8.65
N PRO A 295 -7.14 -6.61 -8.60
CA PRO A 295 -7.05 -5.16 -8.47
C PRO A 295 -6.23 -4.74 -7.25
N TYR A 296 -5.59 -3.56 -7.31
CA TYR A 296 -4.85 -2.99 -6.18
C TYR A 296 -5.69 -2.77 -4.92
N SER A 297 -7.01 -2.68 -5.09
CA SER A 297 -7.99 -2.59 -4.00
C SER A 297 -8.37 -3.93 -3.38
N VAL A 298 -7.91 -5.09 -3.90
CA VAL A 298 -8.38 -6.42 -3.47
C VAL A 298 -8.20 -6.67 -1.98
N ILE A 299 -7.06 -6.29 -1.39
CA ILE A 299 -6.84 -6.43 0.06
C ILE A 299 -7.80 -5.55 0.85
N ALA A 300 -7.99 -4.30 0.42
CA ALA A 300 -8.95 -3.39 1.04
C ALA A 300 -10.40 -3.87 0.88
N HIS A 301 -10.73 -4.51 -0.25
CA HIS A 301 -12.03 -5.08 -0.54
C HIS A 301 -12.37 -6.20 0.43
N GLU A 302 -11.50 -7.21 0.51
CA GLU A 302 -11.73 -8.39 1.32
C GLU A 302 -11.70 -8.06 2.82
N PHE A 303 -10.74 -7.24 3.29
CA PHE A 303 -10.80 -6.77 4.67
C PHE A 303 -12.03 -5.88 4.94
N GLY A 304 -12.50 -5.13 3.95
CA GLY A 304 -13.76 -4.40 4.04
C GLY A 304 -14.93 -5.30 4.41
N HIS A 305 -15.04 -6.47 3.76
CA HIS A 305 -16.07 -7.47 4.11
C HIS A 305 -15.94 -7.99 5.54
N THR A 306 -14.71 -8.24 6.03
CA THR A 306 -14.48 -8.64 7.43
C THR A 306 -14.91 -7.56 8.44
N LEU A 307 -15.04 -6.31 7.98
CA LEU A 307 -15.50 -5.16 8.75
C LEU A 307 -16.95 -4.77 8.44
N SER A 308 -17.76 -5.66 7.86
CA SER A 308 -19.18 -5.42 7.54
C SER A 308 -19.45 -4.47 6.35
N ALA A 309 -18.44 -4.09 5.58
CA ALA A 309 -18.65 -3.36 4.33
C ALA A 309 -19.29 -4.28 3.28
N SER A 310 -20.09 -3.71 2.38
CA SER A 310 -20.92 -4.46 1.44
C SER A 310 -20.89 -3.88 0.03
N HIS A 311 -21.17 -4.72 -0.96
CA HIS A 311 -21.22 -4.34 -2.38
C HIS A 311 -22.43 -3.44 -2.67
N GLU A 312 -23.53 -3.62 -1.95
CA GLU A 312 -24.77 -2.85 -2.13
C GLU A 312 -24.57 -1.37 -1.80
N ALA A 313 -23.65 -1.07 -0.90
CA ALA A 313 -23.25 0.28 -0.55
C ALA A 313 -22.05 0.77 -1.36
N ALA A 314 -21.58 0.04 -2.38
CA ALA A 314 -20.51 0.47 -3.25
C ALA A 314 -21.03 1.38 -4.37
N GLU A 315 -20.19 2.34 -4.76
CA GLU A 315 -20.54 3.35 -5.76
C GLU A 315 -19.47 3.44 -6.84
N ILE A 316 -19.89 3.87 -8.03
CA ILE A 316 -19.01 4.50 -9.02
C ILE A 316 -19.05 5.98 -8.69
N ASP A 317 -17.90 6.55 -8.40
CA ASP A 317 -17.72 7.96 -8.07
C ASP A 317 -16.79 8.62 -9.10
N TRP A 318 -16.22 9.77 -8.76
CA TRP A 318 -15.37 10.55 -9.66
C TRP A 318 -14.01 10.83 -9.03
N SER A 319 -12.96 10.49 -9.77
CA SER A 319 -11.59 10.94 -9.51
C SER A 319 -11.27 12.07 -10.50
N ASN A 320 -11.48 13.31 -10.08
CA ASN A 320 -11.50 14.49 -10.94
C ASN A 320 -12.57 14.37 -12.04
N VAL A 321 -12.15 14.17 -13.29
CA VAL A 321 -13.05 14.10 -14.47
C VAL A 321 -13.26 12.67 -14.98
N TRP A 322 -12.69 11.66 -14.31
CA TRP A 322 -12.77 10.26 -14.74
C TRP A 322 -13.54 9.42 -13.70
N PRO A 323 -14.48 8.55 -14.13
CA PRO A 323 -15.23 7.70 -13.21
C PRO A 323 -14.31 6.67 -12.53
N CYS A 324 -14.50 6.50 -11.23
CA CYS A 324 -13.72 5.57 -10.40
C CYS A 324 -14.62 4.61 -9.63
N GLU A 325 -14.12 3.41 -9.36
CA GLU A 325 -14.79 2.37 -8.56
C GLU A 325 -14.30 2.45 -7.11
N THR A 326 -15.24 2.49 -6.16
CA THR A 326 -14.92 2.44 -4.73
C THR A 326 -14.47 1.04 -4.32
N ASN A 327 -13.79 0.91 -3.17
CA ASN A 327 -13.10 -0.33 -2.78
C ASN A 327 -14.00 -1.57 -2.75
N LEU A 328 -15.31 -1.42 -2.48
CA LEU A 328 -16.28 -2.52 -2.42
C LEU A 328 -17.03 -2.75 -3.74
N TYR A 329 -16.66 -2.09 -4.82
CA TYR A 329 -17.36 -2.28 -6.08
C TYR A 329 -17.10 -3.71 -6.59
N PRO A 330 -18.16 -4.50 -6.88
CA PRO A 330 -18.05 -5.96 -7.07
C PRO A 330 -17.40 -6.38 -8.39
N TYR A 331 -17.26 -5.47 -9.35
CA TYR A 331 -16.76 -5.76 -10.69
C TYR A 331 -15.61 -4.83 -11.02
N ALA A 332 -14.41 -5.35 -11.20
CA ALA A 332 -13.32 -4.54 -11.73
C ALA A 332 -13.55 -4.29 -13.23
N ASN A 333 -13.61 -3.02 -13.62
CA ASN A 333 -13.68 -2.62 -15.02
C ASN A 333 -12.39 -1.90 -15.44
N ALA A 334 -11.67 -2.45 -16.42
CA ALA A 334 -10.40 -1.89 -16.90
C ALA A 334 -10.52 -0.44 -17.45
N LEU A 335 -11.72 0.00 -17.84
CA LEU A 335 -11.97 1.38 -18.32
C LEU A 335 -12.24 2.38 -17.19
N ARG A 336 -12.39 1.92 -15.95
CA ARG A 336 -12.63 2.77 -14.78
C ARG A 336 -11.40 2.81 -13.90
N SER A 337 -11.23 3.91 -13.17
CA SER A 337 -10.13 4.05 -12.22
C SER A 337 -10.51 3.48 -10.85
N ASN A 338 -9.53 3.34 -9.95
CA ASN A 338 -9.78 3.01 -8.55
C ASN A 338 -9.91 4.31 -7.75
N CYS A 339 -10.95 4.42 -6.91
CA CYS A 339 -11.10 5.58 -6.02
C CYS A 339 -10.20 5.49 -4.77
N TYR A 340 -9.67 4.30 -4.44
CA TYR A 340 -8.87 4.03 -3.24
C TYR A 340 -9.53 4.47 -1.93
N ARG A 341 -10.86 4.31 -1.84
CA ARG A 341 -11.65 4.62 -0.65
C ARG A 341 -12.93 3.80 -0.60
N PHE A 342 -13.49 3.73 0.60
CA PHE A 342 -14.83 3.24 0.82
C PHE A 342 -15.85 4.37 0.60
N THR A 343 -17.10 4.02 0.35
CA THR A 343 -18.20 5.00 0.34
C THR A 343 -18.51 5.44 1.77
N PRO A 344 -19.08 6.64 1.99
CA PRO A 344 -19.50 7.07 3.32
C PRO A 344 -20.46 6.09 4.02
N ALA A 345 -21.29 5.38 3.25
CA ALA A 345 -22.16 4.34 3.77
C ALA A 345 -21.39 3.13 4.30
N ASN A 346 -20.41 2.62 3.54
CA ASN A 346 -19.54 1.55 4.00
C ASN A 346 -18.67 1.97 5.18
N GLU A 347 -18.16 3.20 5.18
CA GLU A 347 -17.41 3.74 6.32
C GLU A 347 -18.23 3.76 7.62
N ARG A 348 -19.51 4.13 7.54
CA ARG A 348 -20.41 4.05 8.71
C ARG A 348 -20.60 2.60 9.17
N ARG A 349 -20.90 1.67 8.27
CA ARG A 349 -21.06 0.24 8.60
C ARG A 349 -19.84 -0.33 9.32
N MET A 350 -18.64 0.00 8.83
CA MET A 350 -17.38 -0.44 9.45
C MET A 350 -17.19 0.15 10.84
N ARG A 351 -17.50 1.44 11.04
CA ARG A 351 -17.48 2.06 12.37
C ARG A 351 -18.47 1.41 13.33
N ASP A 352 -19.70 1.17 12.87
CA ASP A 352 -20.75 0.59 13.69
C ASP A 352 -20.39 -0.85 14.10
N TYR A 353 -19.84 -1.64 13.18
CA TYR A 353 -19.33 -2.99 13.45
C TYR A 353 -18.26 -2.96 14.54
N MET A 354 -17.29 -2.07 14.43
CA MET A 354 -16.23 -1.92 15.42
C MET A 354 -16.67 -1.22 16.71
N ALA A 355 -17.81 -0.53 16.73
CA ALA A 355 -18.36 -0.01 17.97
C ALA A 355 -19.06 -1.10 18.81
N GLY A 356 -19.14 -2.34 18.31
CA GLY A 356 -20.00 -3.36 18.90
C GLY A 356 -21.49 -3.00 18.82
N ALA A 357 -21.85 -1.97 18.03
CA ALA A 357 -23.22 -1.50 17.87
C ALA A 357 -24.10 -2.51 17.12
N TRP A 358 -23.47 -3.54 16.54
CA TRP A 358 -24.13 -4.76 16.10
C TRP A 358 -24.18 -5.74 17.28
N HIS A 359 -24.92 -5.37 18.33
CA HIS A 359 -25.26 -6.33 19.37
C HIS A 359 -26.10 -7.46 18.75
N ALA A 360 -25.71 -8.68 19.12
CA ALA A 360 -26.36 -9.93 18.81
C ALA A 360 -27.90 -9.81 18.79
N ASP A 361 -28.54 -10.33 17.74
CA ASP A 361 -29.84 -10.94 17.96
C ASP A 361 -29.63 -12.08 18.97
N PRO A 362 -30.28 -12.05 20.15
CA PRO A 362 -30.09 -13.06 21.16
C PRO A 362 -30.98 -14.26 20.81
N VAL A 363 -30.58 -15.07 19.83
CA VAL A 363 -31.13 -16.42 19.71
C VAL A 363 -30.00 -17.36 19.28
N GLY A 364 -29.67 -18.31 20.16
CA GLY A 364 -28.74 -19.39 19.87
C GLY A 364 -29.13 -20.11 18.58
N GLY A 365 -28.34 -19.91 17.53
CA GLY A 365 -28.42 -20.63 16.28
C GLY A 365 -27.23 -21.55 16.18
N LYS A 366 -27.49 -22.86 16.21
CA LYS A 366 -26.51 -23.90 15.89
C LYS A 366 -25.86 -23.58 14.55
N PHE A 367 -24.56 -23.84 14.44
CA PHE A 367 -23.88 -23.99 13.15
C PHE A 367 -24.66 -25.02 12.32
N GLU A 368 -25.45 -24.56 11.36
CA GLU A 368 -26.15 -25.43 10.42
C GLU A 368 -25.44 -25.36 9.07
N LYS A 369 -24.81 -26.47 8.69
CA LYS A 369 -24.31 -26.71 7.35
C LYS A 369 -25.50 -26.75 6.40
N VAL A 370 -25.51 -25.89 5.37
CA VAL A 370 -26.42 -26.05 4.25
C VAL A 370 -25.61 -26.56 3.06
N LYS A 371 -26.10 -27.67 2.49
CA LYS A 371 -25.53 -28.44 1.37
C LYS A 371 -25.35 -27.63 0.09
#